data_AF-A0A397ZHN6-F1
#
_entry.id   AF-A0A397ZHN6-F1
#
_cell.length_a   1.000
_cell.length_b   1.000
_cell.length_c   1.000
_cell.angle_alpha   90.00
_cell.angle_beta   90.00
_cell.angle_gamma   90.00
#
_symmetry.space_group_name_H-M   'P 1'
#
loop_
_entity.id
_entity.type
_entity.pdbx_description
1 polymer ?
#
loop_
_entity_poly.entity_id
_entity_poly.type
_entity_poly.pdbx_seq_one_letter_code
_entity_poly.pdbx_strand_id
1 'polypeptide(L)'
;WSEIMDIITDSSRERKSLFCLKYSFQAVLYGVWRERNKVRHGDRMLHVAVLQRLFDKSIRNKISVLRKKGIKGMEVMMQYWFLTRIST
;
A
#
# COMPACT_ATOMS: atom_id res chain seq x y z
N TRP A 1 7.52 8.08 -14.71
CA TRP A 1 6.49 7.03 -14.78
C TRP A 1 7.10 5.69 -15.18
N SER A 2 7.89 5.64 -16.25
CA SER A 2 8.64 4.44 -16.67
C SER A 2 9.50 3.85 -15.54
N GLU A 3 10.27 4.66 -14.81
CA GLU A 3 11.07 4.19 -13.66
C GLU A 3 10.23 3.48 -12.58
N ILE A 4 9.03 4.00 -12.29
CA ILE A 4 8.13 3.38 -11.31
C ILE A 4 7.65 2.04 -11.84
N MET A 5 7.34 1.96 -13.14
CA MET A 5 6.95 0.72 -13.78
C MET A 5 8.09 -0.30 -13.73
N ASP A 6 9.32 0.09 -14.05
CA ASP A 6 10.50 -0.78 -13.98
C ASP A 6 10.69 -1.35 -12.57
N ILE A 7 10.57 -0.51 -11.54
CA ILE A 7 10.69 -0.92 -10.14
C ILE A 7 9.59 -1.90 -9.73
N ILE A 8 8.35 -1.69 -10.19
CA ILE A 8 7.19 -2.51 -9.82
C ILE A 8 7.15 -3.83 -10.60
N THR A 9 7.63 -3.85 -11.84
CA THR A 9 7.64 -5.05 -12.69
C THR A 9 8.86 -5.94 -12.44
N ASP A 10 9.93 -5.39 -11.87
CA ASP A 10 11.13 -6.13 -11.45
C ASP A 10 10.78 -7.30 -10.51
N SER A 11 10.84 -8.51 -11.07
CA SER A 11 10.55 -9.78 -10.40
C SER A 11 11.75 -10.38 -9.68
N SER A 12 12.94 -9.78 -9.79
CA SER A 12 14.16 -10.26 -9.10
C SER A 12 14.10 -10.04 -7.58
N ARG A 13 13.20 -9.17 -7.12
CA ARG A 13 13.02 -8.81 -5.71
C ARG A 13 12.42 -9.94 -4.89
N GLU A 14 12.79 -9.98 -3.61
CA GLU A 14 12.18 -10.87 -2.63
C GLU A 14 10.64 -10.69 -2.63
N ARG A 15 9.91 -11.81 -2.58
CA ARG A 15 8.44 -11.85 -2.65
C ARG A 15 7.74 -10.91 -1.66
N LYS A 16 8.27 -10.77 -0.44
CA LYS A 16 7.72 -9.86 0.59
C LYS A 16 7.86 -8.41 0.14
N SER A 17 9.07 -7.99 -0.24
CA SER A 17 9.32 -6.67 -0.80
C SER A 17 8.44 -6.37 -2.00
N LEU A 18 8.33 -7.32 -2.93
CA LEU A 18 7.55 -7.15 -4.15
C LEU A 18 6.05 -6.96 -3.86
N PHE A 19 5.50 -7.73 -2.91
CA PHE A 19 4.13 -7.55 -2.46
C PHE A 19 3.91 -6.18 -1.84
N CYS A 20 4.77 -5.77 -0.89
CA CYS A 20 4.65 -4.47 -0.24
C CYS A 20 4.68 -3.33 -1.27
N LEU A 21 5.63 -3.39 -2.21
CA LEU A 21 5.78 -2.40 -3.25
C LEU A 21 4.55 -2.31 -4.16
N LYS A 22 4.12 -3.43 -4.76
CA LYS A 22 2.97 -3.49 -5.66
C LYS A 22 1.69 -3.04 -4.97
N TYR A 23 1.44 -3.52 -3.76
CA TYR A 23 0.20 -3.22 -3.05
C TYR A 23 0.18 -1.79 -2.50
N SER A 24 1.31 -1.27 -2.04
CA SER A 24 1.43 0.14 -1.65
C SER A 24 1.16 1.06 -2.84
N PHE A 25 1.74 0.74 -4.01
CA PHE A 25 1.49 1.48 -5.22
C PHE A 25 0.00 1.47 -5.60
N GLN A 26 -0.64 0.30 -5.56
CA GLN A 26 -2.08 0.17 -5.80
C GLN A 26 -2.91 1.02 -4.81
N ALA A 27 -2.57 0.99 -3.52
CA ALA A 27 -3.27 1.76 -2.49
C ALA A 27 -3.15 3.27 -2.72
N VAL A 28 -1.96 3.75 -3.07
CA VAL A 28 -1.70 5.16 -3.40
C VAL A 28 -2.47 5.58 -4.65
N LEU A 29 -2.39 4.79 -5.73
CA LEU A 29 -3.07 5.11 -6.99
C LEU A 29 -4.60 5.20 -6.79
N TYR A 30 -5.18 4.20 -6.12
CA TYR A 30 -6.60 4.20 -5.78
C TYR A 30 -6.97 5.39 -4.88
N GLY A 31 -6.15 5.69 -3.86
CA GLY A 31 -6.35 6.79 -2.95
C GLY A 31 -6.39 8.15 -3.65
N VAL A 32 -5.39 8.42 -4.48
CA VAL A 32 -5.31 9.67 -5.27
C VAL A 32 -6.52 9.81 -6.19
N TRP A 33 -6.90 8.74 -6.89
CA TRP A 33 -8.10 8.74 -7.72
C TRP A 33 -9.36 9.04 -6.91
N ARG A 34 -9.55 8.36 -5.76
CA ARG A 34 -10.71 8.53 -4.88
C ARG A 34 -10.83 9.96 -4.36
N GLU A 35 -9.72 10.55 -3.92
CA GLU A 35 -9.70 11.91 -3.39
C GLU A 35 -9.96 12.95 -4.48
N ARG A 36 -9.38 12.77 -5.68
CA ARG A 36 -9.73 13.61 -6.84
C ARG A 36 -11.21 13.54 -7.17
N ASN A 37 -11.80 12.34 -7.12
CA ASN A 37 -13.22 12.17 -7.39
C ASN A 37 -14.10 12.87 -6.36
N LYS A 38 -13.77 12.77 -5.07
CA LYS A 38 -14.45 13.50 -4.00
C LYS A 38 -14.44 15.01 -4.22
N VAL A 39 -13.27 15.58 -4.50
CA VAL A 39 -13.11 17.02 -4.76
C VAL A 39 -13.97 17.46 -5.94
N ARG A 40 -14.01 16.64 -7.00
CA ARG A 40 -14.88 16.89 -8.17
C ARG A 40 -16.37 16.91 -7.80
N HIS A 41 -16.77 16.25 -6.73
CA HIS A 41 -18.15 16.22 -6.21
C HIS A 41 -18.40 17.22 -5.07
N GLY A 42 -17.48 18.17 -4.83
CA GLY A 42 -17.66 19.25 -3.85
C GLY A 42 -17.19 18.95 -2.44
N ASP A 43 -16.61 17.77 -2.20
CA ASP A 43 -15.98 17.46 -0.91
C ASP A 43 -14.63 18.21 -0.76
N ARG A 44 -14.22 18.43 0.49
CA ARG A 44 -12.91 19.02 0.80
C ARG A 44 -11.78 18.01 0.65
N MET A 45 -10.63 18.47 0.16
CA MET A 45 -9.40 17.68 0.11
C MET A 45 -8.98 17.21 1.51
N LEU A 46 -8.66 15.92 1.64
CA LEU A 46 -8.02 15.41 2.84
C LEU A 46 -6.56 15.86 2.91
N HIS A 47 -6.09 16.12 4.14
CA HIS A 47 -4.69 16.41 4.38
C HIS A 47 -3.82 15.19 4.06
N VAL A 48 -2.63 15.40 3.50
CA VAL A 48 -1.71 14.33 3.08
C VAL A 48 -1.38 13.36 4.22
N ALA A 49 -1.20 13.88 5.44
CA ALA A 49 -0.96 13.04 6.63
C ALA A 49 -2.12 12.05 6.91
N VAL A 50 -3.36 12.43 6.63
CA VAL A 50 -4.53 11.54 6.77
C VAL A 50 -4.48 10.46 5.69
N LEU A 51 -4.13 10.81 4.46
CA LEU A 51 -3.98 9.85 3.36
C LEU A 51 -2.88 8.82 3.65
N GLN A 52 -1.74 9.26 4.16
CA GLN A 52 -0.65 8.36 4.58
C GLN A 52 -1.12 7.35 5.63
N ARG A 53 -1.87 7.79 6.65
CA ARG A 53 -2.46 6.89 7.66
C ARG A 53 -3.48 5.92 7.06
N LEU A 54 -4.29 6.38 6.10
CA LEU A 54 -5.26 5.54 5.40
C LEU A 54 -4.58 4.47 4.55
N PHE A 55 -3.48 4.80 3.86
CA PHE A 55 -2.71 3.84 3.06
C PHE A 55 -2.02 2.80 3.94
N ASP A 56 -1.39 3.23 5.04
CA ASP A 56 -0.81 2.29 6.00
C ASP A 56 -1.88 1.33 6.57
N LYS A 57 -3.06 1.86 6.94
CA LYS A 57 -4.18 1.04 7.41
C LYS A 57 -4.70 0.09 6.33
N SER A 58 -4.81 0.52 5.08
CA SER A 58 -5.31 -0.34 3.99
C SER A 58 -4.38 -1.52 3.70
N ILE A 59 -3.06 -1.29 3.77
CA ILE A 59 -2.03 -2.32 3.58
C ILE A 59 -2.08 -3.33 4.74
N ARG A 60 -2.12 -2.85 6.00
CA ARG A 60 -2.27 -3.73 7.17
C ARG A 60 -3.57 -4.54 7.12
N ASN A 61 -4.68 -3.92 6.75
CA ASN A 61 -5.96 -4.60 6.60
C ASN A 61 -5.88 -5.70 5.52
N LYS A 62 -5.23 -5.43 4.39
CA LYS A 62 -5.03 -6.44 3.34
C LYS A 62 -4.22 -7.62 3.86
N ILE A 63 -3.11 -7.37 4.56
CA ILE A 63 -2.28 -8.42 5.16
C ILE A 63 -3.13 -9.27 6.11
N SER A 64 -3.91 -8.65 7.00
CA SER A 64 -4.81 -9.36 7.93
C SER A 64 -5.84 -10.23 7.20
N VAL A 65 -6.44 -9.73 6.12
CA VAL A 65 -7.39 -10.51 5.30
C VAL A 65 -6.70 -11.71 4.64
N LEU A 66 -5.52 -11.51 4.06
CA LEU A 66 -4.79 -12.60 3.39
C LEU A 66 -4.28 -13.65 4.39
N ARG A 67 -3.87 -13.23 5.58
CA ARG A 67 -3.54 -14.12 6.69
C ARG A 67 -4.75 -14.95 7.13
N LYS A 68 -5.92 -14.31 7.33
CA LYS A 68 -7.17 -15.01 7.68
C LYS A 68 -7.58 -16.03 6.62
N LYS A 69 -7.25 -15.79 5.35
CA LYS A 69 -7.47 -16.72 4.23
C LYS A 69 -6.44 -17.85 4.14
N GLY A 70 -5.46 -17.93 5.04
CA GLY A 70 -4.43 -18.99 5.03
C GLY A 70 -3.43 -18.87 3.88
N ILE A 71 -3.24 -17.68 3.29
CA ILE A 71 -2.27 -17.50 2.19
C ILE A 71 -0.85 -17.66 2.75
N LYS A 72 -0.10 -18.63 2.18
CA LYS A 72 1.28 -18.93 2.59
C LYS A 72 2.16 -17.67 2.58
N GLY A 73 2.90 -17.47 3.67
CA GLY A 73 3.84 -16.36 3.86
C GLY A 73 3.24 -15.08 4.45
N MET A 74 1.92 -15.02 4.69
CA MET A 74 1.28 -13.83 5.28
C MET A 74 1.46 -13.70 6.79
N GLU A 75 1.88 -14.75 7.49
CA GLU A 75 2.07 -14.73 8.95
C GLU A 75 3.17 -13.76 9.38
N VAL A 76 4.27 -13.71 8.62
CA VAL A 76 5.41 -12.81 8.87
C VAL A 76 5.25 -11.44 8.20
N MET A 77 4.21 -11.28 7.37
CA MET A 77 4.10 -10.11 6.49
C MET A 77 3.77 -8.83 7.23
N MET A 78 3.03 -8.93 8.33
CA MET A 78 2.73 -7.78 9.21
C MET A 78 4.00 -7.26 9.88
N GLN A 79 4.85 -8.17 10.38
CA GLN A 79 6.14 -7.81 10.98
C GLN A 79 7.06 -7.18 9.94
N TYR A 80 7.14 -7.78 8.75
CA TYR A 80 7.89 -7.22 7.63
C TYR A 80 7.41 -5.81 7.28
N TRP A 81 6.10 -5.58 7.19
CA TRP A 81 5.55 -4.24 6.94
C TRP A 81 6.01 -3.22 7.98
N PHE A 82 5.96 -3.55 9.27
CA PHE A 82 6.44 -2.65 10.32
C PHE A 82 7.94 -2.36 10.20
N LEU A 83 8.77 -3.35 9.88
CA LEU A 83 10.21 -3.16 9.67
C LEU A 83 10.53 -2.23 8.49
N THR A 84 9.67 -2.16 7.47
CA THR A 84 9.87 -1.22 6.34
C THR A 84 9.54 0.24 6.68
N ARG A 85 8.93 0.49 7.85
CA ARG A 85 8.60 1.83 8.32
C ARG A 85 9.64 2.20 9.37
N ILE A 86 10.75 2.79 8.93
CA ILE A 86 11.77 3.34 9.84
C ILE A 86 11.07 4.25 10.86
N SER A 87 11.25 3.95 12.14
CA SER A 87 10.84 4.79 13.28
C SER A 87 11.48 6.17 13.08
N THR A 88 10.72 7.11 12.54
CA THR A 88 11.08 8.53 12.53
C THR A 88 10.31 9.20 13.64
#